data_AF-A0A258DU12-F1
#
_entry.id   AF-A0A258DU12-F1
#
_cell.length_a   1.000
_cell.length_b   1.000
_cell.length_c   1.000
_cell.angle_alpha   90.00
_cell.angle_beta   90.00
_cell.angle_gamma   90.00
#
_symmetry.space_group_name_H-M   'P 1'
#
loop_
_entity.id
_entity.type
_entity.pdbx_description
1 polymer ?
#
loop_
_entity_poly.entity_id
_entity_poly.type
_entity_poly.pdbx_seq_one_letter_code
_entity_poly.pdbx_strand_id
1 'polypeptide(L)'
;GFTLNDLVTYNDKHNEANGEDNKDGSDHDRSWNCGVEGPTDDPEINALRERQIKNMLATLILSQGVPMMLAGDEFGRTQQGNNNAYCQDSDISWLNWNVEEKGETLIAFVQNLTRLRSEHSALRSRRFFTGDVDENGNRDLTWLSAGGGEMSQEEWDGDAKCFGMHINVPQNEENGEEEGRDDMLLIINGYHDLVVFSLPDAPDGRRWMRLVDTNLTLDEEVPFDGGTDYDVTGRSVLLFTAR
;
A
#
# COMPACT_ATOMS: atom_id res chain seq x y z
N GLY A 1 17.02 -9.38 -7.05
CA GLY A 1 16.80 -8.70 -5.78
C GLY A 1 15.93 -9.57 -4.91
N PHE A 2 15.53 -9.06 -3.74
CA PHE A 2 14.63 -9.77 -2.83
C PHE A 2 13.22 -9.99 -3.40
N THR A 3 12.54 -11.01 -2.86
CA THR A 3 11.07 -11.09 -2.86
C THR A 3 10.49 -10.06 -1.90
N LEU A 4 9.18 -9.84 -1.93
CA LEU A 4 8.54 -8.89 -1.02
C LEU A 4 8.70 -9.29 0.45
N ASN A 5 8.60 -10.58 0.77
CA ASN A 5 8.81 -11.06 2.14
C ASN A 5 10.27 -10.85 2.58
N ASP A 6 11.24 -11.09 1.70
CA ASP A 6 12.65 -10.95 2.04
C ASP A 6 13.07 -9.49 2.19
N LEU A 7 12.44 -8.57 1.44
CA LEU A 7 12.65 -7.13 1.53
C LEU A 7 12.36 -6.56 2.93
N VAL A 8 11.49 -7.21 3.71
CA VAL A 8 11.16 -6.82 5.11
C VAL A 8 11.81 -7.72 6.16
N THR A 9 12.57 -8.72 5.72
CA THR A 9 13.12 -9.78 6.59
C THR A 9 14.65 -9.73 6.65
N TYR A 10 15.31 -9.16 5.65
CA TYR A 10 16.78 -9.14 5.54
C TYR A 10 17.30 -7.73 5.21
N ASN A 11 18.36 -7.30 5.87
CA ASN A 11 19.13 -6.10 5.52
C ASN A 11 20.28 -6.44 4.57
N ASP A 12 20.89 -7.62 4.76
CA ASP A 12 22.03 -8.08 3.99
C ASP A 12 21.61 -9.23 3.07
N LYS A 13 22.31 -9.38 1.94
CA LYS A 13 22.11 -10.52 1.03
C LYS A 13 22.78 -11.78 1.58
N HIS A 14 22.13 -12.92 1.41
CA HIS A 14 22.58 -14.26 1.82
C HIS A 14 22.65 -15.15 0.58
N ASN A 15 23.59 -14.83 -0.33
CA ASN A 15 23.78 -15.52 -1.60
C ASN A 15 24.78 -16.69 -1.51
N GLU A 16 25.16 -17.15 -0.31
CA GLU A 16 26.18 -18.19 -0.10
C GLU A 16 25.89 -19.47 -0.88
N ALA A 17 24.60 -19.83 -1.02
CA ALA A 17 24.15 -21.00 -1.78
C ALA A 17 24.54 -20.95 -3.27
N ASN A 18 24.87 -19.77 -3.81
CA ASN A 18 25.27 -19.58 -5.21
C ASN A 18 26.72 -20.04 -5.46
N GLY A 19 27.54 -20.18 -4.40
CA GLY A 19 28.93 -20.65 -4.52
C GLY A 19 29.93 -19.57 -4.94
N GLU A 20 29.57 -18.29 -4.89
CA GLU A 20 30.41 -17.15 -5.29
C GLU A 20 30.90 -16.31 -4.09
N ASP A 21 31.07 -16.93 -2.92
CA ASP A 21 31.47 -16.28 -1.66
C ASP A 21 30.60 -15.05 -1.30
N ASN A 22 29.29 -15.09 -1.61
CA ASN A 22 28.34 -13.98 -1.41
C ASN A 22 28.75 -12.66 -2.14
N LYS A 23 29.52 -12.76 -3.23
CA LYS A 23 29.99 -11.59 -4.01
C LYS A 23 29.04 -11.18 -5.13
N ASP A 24 28.08 -12.02 -5.49
CA ASP A 24 27.08 -11.76 -6.50
C ASP A 24 25.84 -11.05 -5.91
N GLY A 25 24.96 -10.52 -6.77
CA GLY A 25 23.80 -9.75 -6.35
C GLY A 25 24.09 -8.28 -5.98
N SER A 26 23.04 -7.55 -5.60
CA SER A 26 23.13 -6.13 -5.19
C SER A 26 23.51 -6.01 -3.71
N ASP A 27 24.28 -4.99 -3.32
CA ASP A 27 24.52 -4.63 -1.91
C ASP A 27 23.57 -3.52 -1.42
N HIS A 28 22.64 -3.09 -2.28
CA HIS A 28 21.77 -1.95 -2.04
C HIS A 28 20.31 -2.28 -2.38
N ASP A 29 19.68 -3.13 -1.57
CA ASP A 29 18.30 -3.58 -1.79
C ASP A 29 17.23 -2.61 -1.27
N ARG A 30 17.62 -1.59 -0.49
CA ARG A 30 16.69 -0.68 0.22
C ARG A 30 15.68 -1.45 1.07
N SER A 31 16.13 -2.54 1.68
CA SER A 31 15.36 -3.38 2.58
C SER A 31 15.41 -2.88 4.03
N TRP A 32 14.52 -3.41 4.85
CA TRP A 32 14.57 -3.23 6.30
C TRP A 32 14.02 -4.47 7.00
N ASN A 33 14.89 -5.18 7.72
CA ASN A 33 14.57 -6.44 8.41
C ASN A 33 13.61 -6.30 9.62
N CYS A 34 13.14 -5.09 9.89
CA CYS A 34 12.22 -4.75 11.00
C CYS A 34 12.78 -5.04 12.41
N GLY A 35 14.10 -5.24 12.54
CA GLY A 35 14.80 -5.35 13.83
C GLY A 35 15.60 -6.64 14.00
N VAL A 36 15.25 -7.72 13.30
CA VAL A 36 15.94 -9.02 13.37
C VAL A 36 16.28 -9.48 11.95
N GLU A 37 17.49 -9.98 11.72
CA GLU A 37 17.88 -10.53 10.42
C GLU A 37 17.31 -11.94 10.25
N GLY A 38 16.53 -12.19 9.20
CA GLY A 38 15.94 -13.49 8.93
C GLY A 38 14.68 -13.82 9.74
N PRO A 39 14.27 -15.10 9.75
CA PRO A 39 13.11 -15.58 10.50
C PRO A 39 13.21 -15.30 12.00
N THR A 40 12.08 -15.04 12.65
CA THR A 40 11.98 -14.78 14.09
C THR A 40 10.63 -15.24 14.63
N ASP A 41 10.60 -15.63 15.90
CA ASP A 41 9.37 -15.96 16.65
C ASP A 41 8.78 -14.74 17.38
N ASP A 42 9.43 -13.56 17.27
CA ASP A 42 8.95 -12.33 17.88
C ASP A 42 7.63 -11.86 17.21
N PRO A 43 6.49 -11.87 17.92
CA PRO A 43 5.20 -11.54 17.34
C PRO A 43 5.09 -10.07 16.94
N GLU A 44 5.79 -9.15 17.62
CA GLU A 44 5.73 -7.72 17.30
C GLU A 44 6.46 -7.42 15.99
N ILE A 45 7.62 -8.06 15.78
CA ILE A 45 8.37 -7.95 14.52
C ILE A 45 7.59 -8.59 13.38
N ASN A 46 7.00 -9.76 13.59
CA ASN A 46 6.22 -10.43 12.55
C ASN A 46 4.97 -9.64 12.15
N ALA A 47 4.26 -9.04 13.11
CA ALA A 47 3.13 -8.15 12.83
C ALA A 47 3.58 -6.89 12.06
N LEU A 48 4.71 -6.29 12.44
CA LEU A 48 5.28 -5.15 11.73
C LEU A 48 5.66 -5.50 10.28
N ARG A 49 6.30 -6.65 10.06
CA ARG A 49 6.66 -7.16 8.72
C ARG A 49 5.44 -7.41 7.85
N GLU A 50 4.40 -8.03 8.41
CA GLU A 50 3.14 -8.23 7.71
C GLU A 50 2.52 -6.89 7.30
N ARG A 51 2.53 -5.89 8.19
CA ARG A 51 2.06 -4.54 7.86
C ARG A 51 2.92 -3.91 6.76
N GLN A 52 4.25 -4.07 6.77
CA GLN A 52 5.12 -3.56 5.69
C GLN A 52 4.84 -4.21 4.34
N ILE A 53 4.62 -5.53 4.31
CA ILE A 53 4.20 -6.27 3.11
C ILE A 53 2.87 -5.69 2.58
N LYS A 54 1.87 -5.53 3.46
CA LYS A 54 0.57 -4.95 3.10
C LYS A 54 0.70 -3.50 2.62
N ASN A 55 1.56 -2.68 3.24
CA ASN A 55 1.83 -1.30 2.80
C ASN A 55 2.36 -1.25 1.37
N MET A 56 3.32 -2.09 1.04
CA MET A 56 3.93 -2.12 -0.29
C MET A 56 2.96 -2.66 -1.34
N LEU A 57 2.18 -3.69 -1.01
CA LEU A 57 1.11 -4.19 -1.89
C LEU A 57 0.03 -3.13 -2.13
N ALA A 58 -0.44 -2.47 -1.07
CA ALA A 58 -1.44 -1.41 -1.18
C ALA A 58 -0.89 -0.24 -2.02
N THR A 59 0.32 0.22 -1.75
CA THR A 59 0.95 1.29 -2.52
C THR A 59 1.07 0.91 -3.99
N LEU A 60 1.57 -0.29 -4.32
CA LEU A 60 1.71 -0.76 -5.70
C LEU A 60 0.37 -0.87 -6.42
N ILE A 61 -0.62 -1.55 -5.81
CA ILE A 61 -1.89 -1.88 -6.46
C ILE A 61 -2.84 -0.68 -6.50
N LEU A 62 -2.75 0.28 -5.58
CA LEU A 62 -3.62 1.46 -5.55
C LEU A 62 -3.02 2.65 -6.33
N SER A 63 -1.73 2.61 -6.68
CA SER A 63 -1.10 3.66 -7.49
C SER A 63 -1.65 3.72 -8.93
N GLN A 64 -1.55 4.89 -9.55
CA GLN A 64 -1.81 5.03 -10.98
C GLN A 64 -0.77 4.26 -11.82
N GLY A 65 -1.17 3.80 -13.01
CA GLY A 65 -0.32 3.03 -13.93
C GLY A 65 -0.70 1.55 -14.03
N VAL A 66 0.25 0.69 -14.39
CA VAL A 66 0.04 -0.76 -14.53
C VAL A 66 0.88 -1.48 -13.46
N PRO A 67 0.27 -2.02 -12.39
CA PRO A 67 1.01 -2.71 -11.35
C PRO A 67 1.57 -4.04 -11.87
N MET A 68 2.79 -4.38 -11.46
CA MET A 68 3.42 -5.67 -11.71
C MET A 68 3.81 -6.29 -10.37
N MET A 69 3.25 -7.47 -10.09
CA MET A 69 3.56 -8.25 -8.89
C MET A 69 4.50 -9.40 -9.24
N LEU A 70 5.48 -9.68 -8.38
CA LEU A 70 6.33 -10.85 -8.52
C LEU A 70 5.60 -12.09 -8.00
N ALA A 71 5.63 -13.18 -8.79
CA ALA A 71 4.93 -14.40 -8.43
C ALA A 71 5.42 -15.00 -7.10
N GLY A 72 4.47 -15.30 -6.21
CA GLY A 72 4.66 -15.81 -4.87
C GLY A 72 4.62 -14.76 -3.77
N ASP A 73 4.72 -13.46 -4.11
CA ASP A 73 4.60 -12.39 -3.11
C ASP A 73 3.20 -12.34 -2.50
N GLU A 74 2.17 -12.82 -3.21
CA GLU A 74 0.79 -12.88 -2.75
C GLU A 74 0.58 -13.82 -1.56
N PHE A 75 1.50 -14.75 -1.30
CA PHE A 75 1.48 -15.64 -0.13
C PHE A 75 2.79 -15.61 0.67
N GLY A 76 3.65 -14.61 0.44
CA GLY A 76 4.86 -14.40 1.23
C GLY A 76 6.04 -15.31 0.87
N ARG A 77 6.26 -15.60 -0.43
CA ARG A 77 7.43 -16.34 -0.91
C ARG A 77 8.74 -15.75 -0.39
N THR A 78 9.63 -16.63 0.05
CA THR A 78 10.99 -16.29 0.48
C THR A 78 12.03 -16.98 -0.39
N GLN A 79 13.17 -16.33 -0.58
CA GLN A 79 14.40 -16.94 -1.09
C GLN A 79 15.47 -17.00 0.01
N GLN A 80 15.04 -16.94 1.28
CA GLN A 80 15.88 -17.01 2.47
C GLN A 80 16.97 -15.94 2.52
N GLY A 81 16.68 -14.75 1.97
CA GLY A 81 17.65 -13.67 1.89
C GLY A 81 18.61 -13.79 0.69
N ASN A 82 18.42 -14.76 -0.19
CA ASN A 82 19.15 -14.79 -1.46
C ASN A 82 18.52 -13.77 -2.42
N ASN A 83 19.19 -12.64 -2.66
CA ASN A 83 18.69 -11.58 -3.55
C ASN A 83 19.10 -11.81 -5.02
N ASN A 84 19.73 -12.94 -5.34
CA ASN A 84 20.22 -13.26 -6.67
C ASN A 84 20.14 -14.77 -6.95
N ALA A 85 18.97 -15.37 -6.74
CA ALA A 85 18.79 -16.83 -6.84
C ALA A 85 18.76 -17.36 -8.30
N TYR A 86 19.61 -16.85 -9.18
CA TYR A 86 19.61 -17.15 -10.62
C TYR A 86 20.07 -18.58 -10.93
N CYS A 87 20.95 -19.16 -10.10
CA CYS A 87 21.49 -20.50 -10.25
C CYS A 87 20.86 -21.53 -9.30
N GLN A 88 19.83 -21.13 -8.54
CA GLN A 88 19.14 -22.00 -7.60
C GLN A 88 17.98 -22.71 -8.30
N ASP A 89 18.17 -23.98 -8.66
CA ASP A 89 17.07 -24.89 -9.00
C ASP A 89 16.78 -25.79 -7.79
N SER A 90 16.15 -25.20 -6.77
CA SER A 90 15.94 -25.80 -5.45
C SER A 90 14.77 -25.12 -4.72
N ASP A 91 14.47 -25.57 -3.50
CA ASP A 91 13.47 -24.96 -2.61
C ASP A 91 13.70 -23.47 -2.34
N ILE A 92 14.91 -22.92 -2.60
CA ILE A 92 15.19 -21.48 -2.52
C ILE A 92 14.42 -20.70 -3.60
N SER A 93 14.25 -21.27 -4.80
CA SER A 93 13.61 -20.57 -5.92
C SER A 93 12.22 -21.10 -6.26
N TRP A 94 11.88 -22.32 -5.88
CA TRP A 94 10.58 -22.91 -6.18
C TRP A 94 9.44 -22.17 -5.45
N LEU A 95 8.25 -22.17 -6.07
CA LEU A 95 7.04 -21.70 -5.41
C LEU A 95 6.55 -22.79 -4.47
N ASN A 96 6.57 -22.50 -3.16
CA ASN A 96 6.02 -23.39 -2.16
C ASN A 96 4.50 -23.20 -2.05
N TRP A 97 3.74 -24.19 -2.52
CA TRP A 97 2.28 -24.19 -2.49
C TRP A 97 1.67 -24.68 -1.17
N ASN A 98 2.49 -25.06 -0.19
CA ASN A 98 2.02 -25.30 1.17
C ASN A 98 1.83 -23.95 1.89
N VAL A 99 0.74 -23.27 1.53
CA VAL A 99 0.41 -21.93 2.03
C VAL A 99 -0.08 -22.03 3.47
N GLU A 100 0.59 -21.32 4.37
CA GLU A 100 0.20 -21.21 5.79
C GLU A 100 -0.85 -20.10 6.00
N GLU A 101 -1.43 -20.01 7.20
CA GLU A 101 -2.47 -19.03 7.56
C GLU A 101 -2.09 -17.57 7.24
N LYS A 102 -0.83 -17.19 7.48
CA LYS A 102 -0.29 -15.88 7.08
C LYS A 102 -0.38 -15.66 5.56
N GLY A 103 -0.04 -16.68 4.79
CA GLY A 103 -0.11 -16.63 3.33
C GLY A 103 -1.56 -16.56 2.83
N GLU A 104 -2.50 -17.28 3.45
CA GLU A 104 -3.93 -17.17 3.13
C GLU A 104 -4.47 -15.75 3.38
N THR A 105 -4.04 -15.13 4.48
CA THR A 105 -4.38 -13.73 4.82
C THR A 105 -3.86 -12.75 3.78
N LEU A 106 -2.61 -12.93 3.31
CA LEU A 106 -2.03 -12.11 2.25
C LEU A 106 -2.74 -12.31 0.90
N ILE A 107 -3.11 -13.54 0.55
CA ILE A 107 -3.88 -13.82 -0.67
C ILE A 107 -5.22 -13.06 -0.62
N ALA A 108 -5.95 -13.17 0.49
CA ALA A 108 -7.22 -12.47 0.66
C ALA A 108 -7.05 -10.95 0.56
N PHE A 109 -5.97 -10.41 1.12
CA PHE A 109 -5.65 -8.98 1.02
C PHE A 109 -5.35 -8.55 -0.42
N VAL A 110 -4.55 -9.31 -1.18
CA VAL A 110 -4.27 -9.04 -2.60
C VAL A 110 -5.54 -9.14 -3.44
N GLN A 111 -6.39 -10.14 -3.20
CA GLN A 111 -7.69 -10.27 -3.85
C GLN A 111 -8.58 -9.05 -3.59
N ASN A 112 -8.61 -8.56 -2.35
CA ASN A 112 -9.35 -7.34 -2.01
C ASN A 112 -8.80 -6.12 -2.77
N LEU A 113 -7.48 -5.89 -2.76
CA LEU A 113 -6.88 -4.74 -3.45
C LEU A 113 -7.11 -4.78 -4.97
N THR A 114 -6.99 -5.94 -5.58
CA THR A 114 -7.22 -6.12 -7.03
C THR A 114 -8.70 -5.94 -7.41
N ARG A 115 -9.62 -6.44 -6.58
CA ARG A 115 -11.06 -6.18 -6.70
C ARG A 115 -11.34 -4.68 -6.61
N LEU A 116 -10.86 -4.00 -5.58
CA LEU A 116 -11.02 -2.56 -5.39
C LEU A 116 -10.46 -1.77 -6.59
N ARG A 117 -9.25 -2.10 -7.05
CA ARG A 117 -8.69 -1.49 -8.26
C ARG A 117 -9.59 -1.68 -9.48
N SER A 118 -10.22 -2.84 -9.63
CA SER A 118 -11.12 -3.11 -10.77
C SER A 118 -12.44 -2.35 -10.68
N GLU A 119 -12.98 -2.17 -9.47
CA GLU A 119 -14.28 -1.52 -9.22
C GLU A 119 -14.20 0.02 -9.27
N HIS A 120 -13.04 0.60 -8.92
CA HIS A 120 -12.86 2.05 -8.79
C HIS A 120 -12.06 2.64 -9.97
N SER A 121 -12.69 3.50 -10.77
CA SER A 121 -12.05 4.22 -11.87
C SER A 121 -10.96 5.17 -11.37
N ALA A 122 -11.11 5.71 -10.17
CA ALA A 122 -10.13 6.56 -9.48
C ALA A 122 -8.74 5.91 -9.38
N LEU A 123 -8.66 4.57 -9.32
CA LEU A 123 -7.41 3.82 -9.20
C LEU A 123 -6.81 3.41 -10.56
N ARG A 124 -7.52 3.69 -11.67
CA ARG A 124 -7.17 3.25 -13.03
C ARG A 124 -7.27 4.39 -14.05
N SER A 125 -7.00 5.62 -13.64
CA SER A 125 -7.09 6.76 -14.54
C SER A 125 -6.16 6.59 -15.74
N ARG A 126 -6.68 6.91 -16.93
CA ARG A 126 -5.90 6.88 -18.19
C ARG A 126 -5.13 8.17 -18.43
N ARG A 127 -5.37 9.18 -17.60
CA ARG A 127 -4.78 10.51 -17.72
C ARG A 127 -4.07 10.85 -16.42
N PHE A 128 -3.09 11.74 -16.51
CA PHE A 128 -2.51 12.33 -15.32
C PHE A 128 -3.55 13.25 -14.67
N PHE A 129 -3.61 13.21 -13.34
CA PHE A 129 -4.38 14.19 -12.59
C PHE A 129 -3.75 15.56 -12.73
N THR A 130 -4.57 16.59 -12.88
CA THR A 130 -4.07 17.97 -13.00
C THR A 130 -4.14 18.73 -11.68
N GLY A 131 -5.06 18.36 -10.79
CA GLY A 131 -5.38 19.12 -9.59
C GLY A 131 -6.11 20.44 -9.88
N ASP A 132 -6.48 20.69 -11.13
CA ASP A 132 -7.18 21.90 -11.54
C ASP A 132 -8.66 21.82 -11.14
N VAL A 133 -9.24 22.99 -10.89
CA VAL A 133 -10.66 23.11 -10.58
C VAL A 133 -11.48 23.08 -11.88
N ASP A 134 -12.41 22.14 -11.98
CA ASP A 134 -13.34 22.03 -13.10
C ASP A 134 -14.46 23.09 -13.05
N GLU A 135 -15.30 23.13 -14.08
CA GLU A 135 -16.41 24.09 -14.17
C GLU A 135 -17.45 23.97 -13.04
N ASN A 136 -17.47 22.83 -12.35
CA ASN A 136 -18.34 22.53 -11.23
C ASN A 136 -17.64 22.74 -9.87
N GLY A 137 -16.40 23.23 -9.86
CA GLY A 137 -15.65 23.50 -8.64
C GLY A 137 -14.90 22.28 -8.06
N ASN A 138 -14.88 21.14 -8.76
CA ASN A 138 -14.20 19.94 -8.26
C ASN A 138 -12.77 19.86 -8.78
N ARG A 139 -11.88 19.20 -8.02
CA ARG A 139 -10.54 18.81 -8.47
C ARG A 139 -10.49 17.30 -8.63
N ASP A 140 -9.76 16.81 -9.62
CA ASP A 140 -9.55 15.37 -9.83
C ASP A 140 -8.63 14.74 -8.77
N LEU A 141 -7.72 15.54 -8.21
CA LEU A 141 -6.83 15.17 -7.10
C LEU A 141 -6.60 16.37 -6.16
N THR A 142 -6.72 16.14 -4.86
CA THR A 142 -6.30 17.08 -3.81
C THR A 142 -5.35 16.38 -2.84
N TRP A 143 -4.18 16.97 -2.59
CA TRP A 143 -3.25 16.52 -1.56
C TRP A 143 -3.64 17.12 -0.21
N LEU A 144 -3.69 16.29 0.82
CA LEU A 144 -4.19 16.65 2.15
C LEU A 144 -3.11 16.49 3.21
N SER A 145 -3.00 17.47 4.10
CA SER A 145 -2.17 17.33 5.30
C SER A 145 -2.91 16.52 6.36
N ALA A 146 -2.21 16.11 7.42
CA ALA A 146 -2.85 15.40 8.53
C ALA A 146 -3.96 16.22 9.24
N GLY A 147 -3.98 17.54 9.06
CA GLY A 147 -5.07 18.39 9.57
C GLY A 147 -6.35 18.33 8.74
N GLY A 148 -6.42 17.53 7.67
CA GLY A 148 -7.59 17.36 6.82
C GLY A 148 -7.79 18.45 5.75
N GLY A 149 -6.98 19.51 5.77
CA GLY A 149 -6.97 20.55 4.75
C GLY A 149 -6.03 20.26 3.58
N GLU A 150 -6.17 21.02 2.49
CA GLU A 150 -5.23 21.00 1.36
C GLU A 150 -3.81 21.31 1.85
N MET A 151 -2.84 20.49 1.42
CA MET A 151 -1.42 20.72 1.76
C MET A 151 -0.98 22.07 1.21
N SER A 152 -0.38 22.89 2.08
CA SER A 152 0.34 24.08 1.65
C SER A 152 1.64 23.71 0.92
N GLN A 153 2.17 24.65 0.13
CA GLN A 153 3.46 24.47 -0.56
C GLN A 153 4.61 24.21 0.43
N GLU A 154 4.58 24.83 1.62
CA GLU A 154 5.60 24.63 2.65
C GLU A 154 5.55 23.22 3.24
N GLU A 155 4.35 22.67 3.47
CA GLU A 155 4.18 21.28 3.89
C GLU A 155 4.60 20.29 2.81
N TRP A 156 4.34 20.62 1.54
CA TRP A 156 4.74 19.81 0.38
C TRP A 156 6.26 19.73 0.20
N ASP A 157 6.94 20.88 0.30
CA ASP A 157 8.40 20.95 0.17
C ASP A 157 9.12 20.46 1.44
N GLY A 158 8.38 20.27 2.53
CA GLY A 158 8.86 19.74 3.80
C GLY A 158 9.06 18.22 3.81
N ASP A 159 9.31 17.67 5.00
CA ASP A 159 9.48 16.23 5.20
C ASP A 159 8.20 15.54 5.71
N ALA A 160 7.06 15.87 5.08
CA ALA A 160 5.76 15.30 5.46
C ALA A 160 5.79 13.77 5.34
N LYS A 161 5.70 13.08 6.48
CA LYS A 161 5.66 11.61 6.54
C LYS A 161 4.25 11.04 6.58
N CYS A 162 3.23 11.87 6.78
CA CYS A 162 1.83 11.48 6.73
C CYS A 162 1.04 12.50 5.89
N PHE A 163 0.33 12.01 4.87
CA PHE A 163 -0.46 12.81 3.96
C PHE A 163 -1.61 11.99 3.36
N GLY A 164 -2.61 12.67 2.85
CA GLY A 164 -3.75 12.12 2.14
C GLY A 164 -3.80 12.53 0.68
N MET A 165 -4.48 11.74 -0.14
CA MET A 165 -4.87 12.03 -1.51
C MET A 165 -6.36 11.81 -1.62
N HIS A 166 -7.13 12.87 -1.84
CA HIS A 166 -8.53 12.77 -2.25
C HIS A 166 -8.60 12.79 -3.77
N ILE A 167 -8.95 11.64 -4.35
CA ILE A 167 -9.14 11.45 -5.78
C ILE A 167 -10.64 11.50 -6.05
N ASN A 168 -11.04 12.33 -7.00
CA ASN A 168 -12.45 12.54 -7.34
C ASN A 168 -12.63 12.57 -8.87
N VAL A 169 -12.94 11.41 -9.45
CA VAL A 169 -13.10 11.26 -10.91
C VAL A 169 -14.48 10.77 -11.29
N PRO A 170 -14.93 10.94 -12.54
CA PRO A 170 -16.15 10.31 -13.03
C PRO A 170 -16.09 8.78 -12.92
N GLN A 171 -17.18 8.14 -12.48
CA GLN A 171 -17.24 6.70 -12.25
C GLN A 171 -17.13 5.89 -13.57
N ASN A 172 -17.63 6.43 -14.68
CA ASN A 172 -17.68 5.77 -15.99
C ASN A 172 -17.00 6.59 -17.10
N GLU A 173 -15.70 6.88 -16.98
CA GLU A 173 -14.93 7.54 -18.05
C GLU A 173 -14.98 6.79 -19.40
N GLU A 174 -15.22 5.47 -19.38
CA GLU A 174 -15.23 4.62 -20.59
C GLU A 174 -16.49 4.76 -21.47
N ASN A 175 -17.63 5.11 -20.88
CA ASN A 175 -18.91 5.17 -21.60
C ASN A 175 -19.44 6.59 -21.82
N GLY A 176 -18.79 7.61 -21.25
CA GLY A 176 -19.21 9.01 -21.38
C GLY A 176 -20.55 9.32 -20.70
N GLU A 177 -20.99 8.47 -19.77
CA GLU A 177 -22.22 8.66 -19.00
C GLU A 177 -21.85 9.15 -17.59
N GLU A 178 -22.28 10.38 -17.25
CA GLU A 178 -22.09 11.04 -15.95
C GLU A 178 -23.11 10.55 -14.90
N GLU A 179 -23.09 9.26 -14.57
CA GLU A 179 -23.81 8.78 -13.37
C GLU A 179 -22.80 8.57 -12.24
N GLY A 180 -22.51 9.64 -11.50
CA GLY A 180 -21.72 9.61 -10.25
C GLY A 180 -20.22 9.89 -10.38
N ARG A 181 -19.61 10.24 -9.25
CA ARG A 181 -18.16 10.38 -9.09
C ARG A 181 -17.63 9.30 -8.15
N ASP A 182 -16.46 8.77 -8.49
CA ASP A 182 -15.70 7.83 -7.69
C ASP A 182 -14.73 8.62 -6.80
N ASP A 183 -15.15 8.77 -5.54
CA ASP A 183 -14.43 9.52 -4.52
C ASP A 183 -13.65 8.57 -3.61
N MET A 184 -12.33 8.67 -3.69
CA MET A 184 -11.40 7.83 -2.92
C MET A 184 -10.49 8.71 -2.09
N LEU A 185 -10.28 8.33 -0.83
CA LEU A 185 -9.31 8.96 0.05
C LEU A 185 -8.23 7.93 0.42
N LEU A 186 -7.03 8.13 -0.11
CA LEU A 186 -5.85 7.32 0.19
C LEU A 186 -4.97 8.07 1.19
N ILE A 187 -4.73 7.48 2.36
CA ILE A 187 -3.86 8.06 3.40
C ILE A 187 -2.63 7.17 3.54
N ILE A 188 -1.45 7.79 3.55
CA ILE A 188 -0.18 7.10 3.76
C ILE A 188 0.47 7.72 4.99
N ASN A 189 0.75 6.90 6.00
CA ASN A 189 1.59 7.26 7.12
C ASN A 189 2.91 6.48 7.06
N GLY A 190 3.94 7.10 6.49
CA GLY A 190 5.32 6.63 6.53
C GLY A 190 6.07 7.02 7.80
N TYR A 191 5.44 7.78 8.72
CA TYR A 191 6.02 8.07 10.02
C TYR A 191 6.06 6.82 10.89
N HIS A 192 6.96 6.83 11.87
CA HIS A 192 7.19 5.63 12.68
C HIS A 192 6.18 5.42 13.80
N ASP A 193 5.41 6.45 14.13
CA ASP A 193 4.44 6.49 15.23
C ASP A 193 3.06 6.91 14.72
N LEU A 194 2.07 6.86 15.61
CA LEU A 194 0.69 7.27 15.38
C LEU A 194 0.61 8.73 14.93
N VAL A 195 -0.21 8.99 13.92
CA VAL A 195 -0.58 10.33 13.48
C VAL A 195 -2.10 10.44 13.51
N VAL A 196 -2.62 11.46 14.20
CA VAL A 196 -4.05 11.78 14.14
C VAL A 196 -4.30 12.50 12.82
N PHE A 197 -5.17 11.93 11.99
CA PHE A 197 -5.55 12.49 10.70
C PHE A 197 -7.02 12.91 10.74
N SER A 198 -7.29 14.20 10.59
CA SER A 198 -8.67 14.70 10.49
C SER A 198 -9.20 14.39 9.09
N LEU A 199 -10.24 13.56 8.97
CA LEU A 199 -10.82 13.22 7.67
C LEU A 199 -11.45 14.47 7.04
N PRO A 200 -11.22 14.75 5.73
CA PRO A 200 -11.84 15.87 5.06
C PRO A 200 -13.36 15.69 4.98
N ASP A 201 -14.10 16.75 4.67
CA ASP A 201 -15.53 16.63 4.39
C ASP A 201 -15.76 15.68 3.21
N ALA A 202 -16.66 14.72 3.40
CA ALA A 202 -17.08 13.82 2.33
C ALA A 202 -18.02 14.57 1.36
N PRO A 203 -17.87 14.38 0.04
CA PRO A 203 -18.65 15.10 -0.96
C PRO A 203 -20.14 14.76 -0.91
N ASP A 204 -20.98 15.71 -1.30
CA ASP A 204 -22.44 15.56 -1.44
C ASP A 204 -23.19 15.09 -0.17
N GLY A 205 -22.62 15.33 1.02
CA GLY A 205 -23.19 14.88 2.29
C GLY A 205 -23.10 13.38 2.54
N ARG A 206 -22.24 12.68 1.78
CA ARG A 206 -21.88 11.27 1.98
C ARG A 206 -21.00 11.10 3.23
N ARG A 207 -20.61 9.85 3.52
CA ARG A 207 -19.67 9.51 4.58
C ARG A 207 -18.51 8.69 4.05
N TRP A 208 -17.36 8.78 4.70
CA TRP A 208 -16.20 7.96 4.37
C TRP A 208 -16.40 6.55 4.87
N MET A 209 -16.29 5.57 3.97
CA MET A 209 -16.30 4.16 4.27
C MET A 209 -14.88 3.62 4.15
N ARG A 210 -14.34 3.07 5.24
CA ARG A 210 -12.99 2.48 5.22
C ARG A 210 -13.02 1.16 4.45
N LEU A 211 -12.20 1.08 3.40
CA LEU A 211 -12.05 -0.12 2.55
C LEU A 211 -10.77 -0.90 2.86
N VAL A 212 -9.70 -0.20 3.23
CA VAL A 212 -8.41 -0.78 3.57
C VAL A 212 -7.81 -0.03 4.75
N ASP A 213 -7.28 -0.78 5.71
CA ASP A 213 -6.30 -0.30 6.68
C ASP A 213 -5.30 -1.43 6.90
N THR A 214 -4.05 -1.23 6.47
CA THR A 214 -2.99 -2.24 6.57
C THR A 214 -2.65 -2.68 7.99
N ASN A 215 -3.07 -1.94 9.02
CA ASN A 215 -2.90 -2.32 10.42
C ASN A 215 -4.02 -3.25 10.92
N LEU A 216 -5.15 -3.32 10.21
CA LEU A 216 -6.33 -4.05 10.65
C LEU A 216 -6.61 -5.24 9.75
N THR A 217 -7.41 -6.17 10.27
CA THR A 217 -8.05 -7.19 9.44
C THR A 217 -9.09 -6.54 8.54
N LEU A 218 -9.48 -7.25 7.48
CA LEU A 218 -10.59 -6.83 6.62
C LEU A 218 -11.87 -6.91 7.45
N ASP A 219 -12.20 -5.81 8.12
CA ASP A 219 -13.34 -5.66 9.02
C ASP A 219 -14.58 -5.10 8.29
N GLU A 220 -15.69 -5.03 9.01
CA GLU A 220 -16.96 -4.47 8.54
C GLU A 220 -16.84 -3.03 8.04
N GLU A 221 -17.73 -2.66 7.11
CA GLU A 221 -17.82 -1.30 6.57
C GLU A 221 -18.26 -0.32 7.67
N VAL A 222 -17.31 0.42 8.25
CA VAL A 222 -17.58 1.48 9.25
C VAL A 222 -17.67 2.84 8.56
N PRO A 223 -18.80 3.57 8.70
CA PRO A 223 -18.93 4.94 8.19
C PRO A 223 -18.30 5.96 9.13
N PHE A 224 -17.63 6.96 8.55
CA PHE A 224 -17.03 8.09 9.25
C PHE A 224 -17.53 9.42 8.68
N ASP A 225 -17.86 10.36 9.55
CA ASP A 225 -18.23 11.72 9.15
C ASP A 225 -16.98 12.55 8.81
N GLY A 226 -17.16 13.58 7.96
CA GLY A 226 -16.13 14.60 7.75
C GLY A 226 -15.74 15.28 9.08
N GLY A 227 -14.47 15.63 9.22
CA GLY A 227 -13.89 16.18 10.44
C GLY A 227 -13.65 15.17 11.57
N THR A 228 -13.92 13.87 11.34
CA THR A 228 -13.55 12.83 12.31
C THR A 228 -12.03 12.70 12.40
N ASP A 229 -11.49 12.76 13.61
CA ASP A 229 -10.09 12.44 13.88
C ASP A 229 -9.89 10.92 13.85
N TYR A 230 -9.07 10.44 12.91
CA TYR A 230 -8.72 9.03 12.75
C TYR A 230 -7.28 8.77 13.20
N ASP A 231 -7.10 7.77 14.07
CA ASP A 231 -5.79 7.33 14.55
C ASP A 231 -5.07 6.49 13.49
N VAL A 232 -4.22 7.13 12.68
CA VAL A 232 -3.45 6.47 11.63
C VAL A 232 -2.20 5.86 12.25
N THR A 233 -2.16 4.52 12.33
CA THR A 233 -1.04 3.78 12.92
C THR A 233 0.29 4.08 12.20
N GLY A 234 1.42 4.04 12.91
CA GLY A 234 2.74 4.22 12.30
C GLY A 234 3.04 3.16 11.24
N ARG A 235 3.51 3.60 10.06
CA ARG A 235 3.76 2.75 8.88
C ARG A 235 2.48 2.01 8.46
N SER A 236 1.49 2.74 7.99
CA SER A 236 0.26 2.18 7.45
C SER A 236 -0.21 2.90 6.19
N VAL A 237 -0.95 2.16 5.36
CA VAL A 237 -1.71 2.69 4.22
C VAL A 237 -3.20 2.43 4.46
N LEU A 238 -4.04 3.44 4.19
CA LEU A 238 -5.49 3.38 4.34
C LEU A 238 -6.18 3.84 3.07
N LEU A 239 -7.32 3.24 2.76
CA LEU A 239 -8.18 3.63 1.65
C LEU A 239 -9.61 3.76 2.14
N PHE A 240 -10.25 4.87 1.78
CA PHE A 240 -11.67 5.11 2.01
C PHE A 240 -12.36 5.41 0.68
N THR A 241 -13.68 5.20 0.65
CA THR A 241 -14.57 5.66 -0.43
C THR A 241 -15.72 6.47 0.16
N ALA A 242 -16.22 7.49 -0.54
CA ALA A 242 -17.38 8.23 -0.08
C ALA A 242 -18.68 7.56 -0.57
N ARG A 243 -19.58 7.18 0.35
CA ARG A 243 -20.90 6.58 0.06
C ARG A 243 -22.03 7.25 0.82
#